data_AF-A0A850BBG2-F1
#
_entry.id   AF-A0A850BBG2-F1
#
_cell.length_a   1.000
_cell.length_b   1.000
_cell.length_c   1.000
_cell.angle_alpha   90.00
_cell.angle_beta   90.00
_cell.angle_gamma   90.00
#
_symmetry.space_group_name_H-M   'P 1'
#
loop_
_entity.id
_entity.type
_entity.pdbx_description
1 polymer ?
#
loop_
_entity_poly.entity_id
_entity_poly.type
_entity_poly.pdbx_seq_one_letter_code
_entity_poly.pdbx_strand_id
1 'polypeptide(L)'
;MVGFSPKMSGPAITTIKDVRERLIGYRFEYVARQSGISRERLRAIEEENVPPTVFEAESLAKLYGLDSERLVEEPVRIEHGDSIRTLALMDEFQDLDDTIRFRIVAAANAARDLVALRRIETGKELRVNILRLSQSRDDWPAHRQGAEHASELREKLKLKSGPIASMRDLIAHKFPDITLLYANLTPRGPAGITFADKIRGTVIVLNLQGKNENPCVRRFSLAHELYHVLYDWNRREPLACISGYLNEQGLDRERRANAFATRFLCPPSKLKSLQKRRVPFEDISELYDYGIHYAALRLYLRNEASVDLPAQPPSYMVSIGTEPKWADAEEPKEISGFPIDEVPPERRTFIASTAAKLYSAGQISRTKFAEFLGLTPVADIERVLDFFALDPPPEEE
;
A
#
# COMPACT_ATOMS: atom_id res chain seq x y z
N MET A 1 -24.73 -6.42 -20.08
CA MET A 1 -23.72 -5.52 -20.67
C MET A 1 -24.29 -4.11 -20.64
N VAL A 2 -24.01 -3.35 -19.59
CA VAL A 2 -24.30 -1.91 -19.53
C VAL A 2 -22.95 -1.25 -19.37
N GLY A 3 -22.49 -0.58 -20.43
CA GLY A 3 -21.21 0.11 -20.45
C GLY A 3 -21.23 1.27 -19.46
N PHE A 4 -20.54 1.10 -18.34
CA PHE A 4 -20.13 2.22 -17.51
C PHE A 4 -19.01 2.94 -18.25
N SER A 5 -19.36 4.03 -18.94
CA SER A 5 -18.38 5.02 -19.37
C SER A 5 -18.40 6.14 -18.34
N PRO A 6 -17.43 6.21 -17.40
CA PRO A 6 -17.35 7.36 -16.53
C PRO A 6 -16.85 8.53 -17.38
N LYS A 7 -17.67 9.58 -17.49
CA LYS A 7 -17.20 10.89 -17.94
C LYS A 7 -16.15 11.40 -16.95
N MET A 8 -14.90 10.96 -17.10
CA MET A 8 -13.75 11.51 -16.39
C MET A 8 -13.12 12.62 -17.22
N SER A 9 -13.87 13.71 -17.47
CA SER A 9 -13.27 14.95 -17.97
C SER A 9 -12.99 15.87 -16.78
N GLY A 10 -12.00 15.50 -15.97
CA GLY A 10 -11.33 16.47 -15.10
C GLY A 10 -10.68 17.57 -15.95
N PRO A 11 -10.33 18.73 -15.35
CA PRO A 11 -9.66 19.81 -16.08
C PRO A 11 -8.40 19.28 -16.78
N ALA A 12 -8.11 19.79 -17.97
CA ALA A 12 -6.90 19.42 -18.70
C ALA A 12 -5.68 19.78 -17.85
N ILE A 13 -4.82 18.79 -17.63
CA ILE A 13 -3.51 18.98 -17.01
C ILE A 13 -2.54 19.15 -18.17
N THR A 14 -2.01 20.35 -18.32
CA THR A 14 -1.20 20.71 -19.50
C THR A 14 0.16 21.29 -19.15
N THR A 15 0.33 21.76 -17.91
CA THR A 15 1.54 22.42 -17.42
C THR A 15 2.04 21.76 -16.13
N ILE A 16 3.30 22.03 -15.77
CA ILE A 16 3.89 21.63 -14.49
C ILE A 16 3.09 22.24 -13.31
N LYS A 17 2.60 23.47 -13.47
CA LYS A 17 1.72 24.13 -12.49
C LYS A 17 0.41 23.37 -12.30
N ASP A 18 -0.21 22.91 -13.39
CA ASP A 18 -1.44 22.11 -13.31
C ASP A 18 -1.18 20.78 -12.59
N VAL A 19 -0.03 20.14 -12.81
CA VAL A 19 0.36 18.93 -12.07
C VAL A 19 0.45 19.25 -10.57
N ARG A 20 1.10 20.34 -10.18
CA ARG A 20 1.21 20.73 -8.77
C ARG A 20 -0.16 21.03 -8.15
N GLU A 21 -0.96 21.87 -8.77
CA GLU A 21 -2.18 22.43 -8.19
C GLU A 21 -3.40 21.51 -8.34
N ARG A 22 -3.57 20.90 -9.51
CA ARG A 22 -4.81 20.20 -9.88
C ARG A 22 -4.69 18.69 -9.79
N LEU A 23 -3.49 18.14 -10.02
CA LEU A 23 -3.26 16.71 -9.85
C LEU A 23 -2.92 16.42 -8.38
N ILE A 24 -1.76 16.89 -7.90
CA ILE A 24 -1.25 16.46 -6.60
C ILE A 24 -1.75 17.35 -5.44
N GLY A 25 -2.06 18.61 -5.72
CA GLY A 25 -2.59 19.56 -4.73
C GLY A 25 -1.53 20.12 -3.78
N TYR A 26 -0.24 20.08 -4.14
CA TYR A 26 0.82 20.62 -3.27
C TYR A 26 0.83 22.14 -3.23
N ARG A 27 1.10 22.69 -2.05
CA ARG A 27 1.44 24.11 -1.90
C ARG A 27 2.77 24.40 -2.58
N PHE A 28 2.85 25.54 -3.27
CA PHE A 28 4.06 26.04 -3.95
C PHE A 28 5.30 25.99 -3.05
N GLU A 29 5.15 26.49 -1.81
CA GLU A 29 6.21 26.53 -0.81
C GLU A 29 6.72 25.15 -0.38
N TYR A 30 5.82 24.17 -0.39
CA TYR A 30 6.17 22.80 -0.08
C TYR A 30 7.02 22.21 -1.20
N VAL A 31 6.63 22.45 -2.47
CA VAL A 31 7.38 21.97 -3.64
C VAL A 31 8.77 22.55 -3.67
N ALA A 32 8.94 23.87 -3.59
CA ALA A 32 10.26 24.51 -3.62
C ALA A 32 11.21 23.92 -2.56
N ARG A 33 10.70 23.70 -1.34
CA ARG A 33 11.49 23.12 -0.26
C ARG A 33 11.86 21.66 -0.51
N GLN A 34 10.93 20.82 -0.97
CA GLN A 34 11.18 19.38 -1.15
C GLN A 34 11.97 19.07 -2.42
N SER A 35 11.83 19.87 -3.48
CA SER A 35 12.60 19.68 -4.72
C SER A 35 14.01 20.29 -4.64
N GLY A 36 14.27 21.18 -3.67
CA GLY A 36 15.51 21.94 -3.59
C GLY A 36 15.61 23.06 -4.64
N ILE A 37 14.54 23.32 -5.39
CA ILE A 37 14.47 24.39 -6.41
C ILE A 37 14.09 25.69 -5.71
N SER A 38 14.82 26.79 -5.97
CA SER A 38 14.50 28.09 -5.38
C SER A 38 13.10 28.56 -5.80
N ARG A 39 12.47 29.40 -4.97
CA ARG A 39 11.12 29.92 -5.25
C ARG A 39 11.07 30.68 -6.56
N GLU A 40 12.08 31.51 -6.82
CA GLU A 40 12.20 32.30 -8.04
C GLU A 40 12.31 31.38 -9.26
N ARG A 41 13.13 30.33 -9.15
CA ARG A 41 13.33 29.36 -10.24
C ARG A 41 12.08 28.51 -10.49
N LEU A 42 11.42 28.04 -9.43
CA LEU A 42 10.17 27.28 -9.55
C LEU A 42 9.06 28.14 -10.17
N ARG A 43 8.98 29.43 -9.83
CA ARG A 43 8.03 30.36 -10.45
C ARG A 43 8.32 30.55 -11.94
N ALA A 44 9.60 30.71 -12.32
CA ALA A 44 9.97 30.81 -13.73
C ALA A 44 9.57 29.54 -14.51
N ILE A 45 9.71 28.36 -13.92
CA ILE A 45 9.28 27.10 -14.54
C ILE A 45 7.74 27.03 -14.67
N GLU A 46 7.00 27.37 -13.61
CA GLU A 46 5.54 27.17 -13.56
C GLU A 46 4.71 28.28 -14.21
N GLU A 47 5.19 29.52 -14.22
CA GLU A 47 4.42 30.70 -14.66
C GLU A 47 4.98 31.33 -15.93
N GLU A 48 6.29 31.31 -16.11
CA GLU A 48 6.97 31.88 -17.28
C GLU A 48 7.30 30.80 -18.34
N ASN A 49 6.95 29.53 -18.07
CA ASN A 49 7.25 28.35 -18.91
C ASN A 49 8.73 28.23 -19.29
N VAL A 50 9.63 28.62 -18.39
CA VAL A 50 11.06 28.39 -18.60
C VAL A 50 11.35 26.89 -18.46
N PRO A 51 11.99 26.24 -19.45
CA PRO A 51 12.29 24.82 -19.35
C PRO A 51 13.12 24.47 -18.10
N PRO A 52 12.73 23.43 -17.35
CA PRO A 52 13.56 22.94 -16.26
C PRO A 52 14.83 22.28 -16.82
N THR A 53 15.89 22.31 -16.05
CA THR A 53 17.06 21.45 -16.28
C THR A 53 16.69 19.98 -16.05
N VAL A 54 17.52 19.05 -16.53
CA VAL A 54 17.31 17.60 -16.31
C VAL A 54 17.15 17.28 -14.82
N PHE A 55 18.02 17.84 -13.98
CA PHE A 55 17.96 17.64 -12.53
C PHE A 55 16.68 18.21 -11.89
N GLU A 56 16.23 19.39 -12.33
CA GLU A 56 14.98 19.99 -11.86
C GLU A 56 13.77 19.15 -12.28
N ALA A 57 13.76 18.67 -13.53
CA ALA A 57 12.70 17.81 -14.05
C ALA A 57 12.63 16.48 -13.29
N GLU A 58 13.76 15.82 -13.04
CA GLU A 58 13.84 14.61 -12.23
C GLU A 58 13.34 14.83 -10.79
N SER A 59 13.75 15.94 -10.17
CA SER A 59 13.35 16.28 -8.80
C SER A 59 11.85 16.52 -8.69
N LEU A 60 11.26 17.25 -9.64
CA LEU A 60 9.82 17.49 -9.71
C LEU A 60 9.05 16.20 -10.05
N ALA A 61 9.55 15.40 -10.98
CA ALA A 61 8.93 14.14 -11.38
C ALA A 61 8.87 13.14 -10.22
N LYS A 62 9.96 13.03 -9.45
CA LYS A 62 10.00 12.28 -8.17
C LYS A 62 8.95 12.82 -7.20
N LEU A 63 8.83 14.14 -7.05
CA LEU A 63 7.86 14.73 -6.14
C LEU A 63 6.39 14.49 -6.56
N TYR A 64 6.11 14.48 -7.86
CA TYR A 64 4.77 14.33 -8.42
C TYR A 64 4.37 12.89 -8.74
N GLY A 65 5.31 11.95 -8.66
CA GLY A 65 5.03 10.54 -8.96
C GLY A 65 4.93 10.24 -10.45
N LEU A 66 5.50 11.11 -11.29
CA LEU A 66 5.42 11.06 -12.75
C LEU A 66 6.79 10.73 -13.36
N ASP A 67 6.78 10.41 -14.65
CA ASP A 67 7.99 10.26 -15.45
C ASP A 67 8.57 11.64 -15.82
N SER A 68 9.89 11.80 -15.74
CA SER A 68 10.56 13.09 -15.98
C SER A 68 10.52 13.54 -17.43
N GLU A 69 10.61 12.61 -18.39
CA GLU A 69 10.53 12.94 -19.81
C GLU A 69 9.13 13.47 -20.14
N ARG A 70 8.09 12.87 -19.55
CA ARG A 70 6.71 13.32 -19.72
C ARG A 70 6.39 14.63 -19.04
N LEU A 71 7.04 14.91 -17.91
CA LEU A 71 6.81 16.14 -17.17
C LEU A 71 7.26 17.38 -17.96
N VAL A 72 8.22 17.23 -18.87
CA VAL A 72 8.74 18.31 -19.72
C VAL A 72 8.11 18.36 -21.11
N GLU A 73 7.17 17.46 -21.42
CA GLU A 73 6.38 17.54 -22.67
C GLU A 73 5.43 18.74 -22.63
N GLU A 74 5.22 19.37 -23.80
CA GLU A 74 4.23 20.44 -23.98
C GLU A 74 3.14 19.98 -24.98
N PRO A 75 1.89 19.75 -24.53
CA PRO A 75 1.41 19.79 -23.14
C PRO A 75 1.89 18.57 -22.33
N VAL A 76 1.93 18.71 -21.01
CA VAL A 76 2.24 17.59 -20.09
C VAL A 76 1.20 16.49 -20.28
N ARG A 77 1.64 15.26 -20.56
CA ARG A 77 0.74 14.11 -20.78
C ARG A 77 0.85 13.10 -19.66
N ILE A 78 -0.27 12.88 -18.97
CA ILE A 78 -0.40 11.80 -17.98
C ILE A 78 -1.04 10.60 -18.67
N GLU A 79 -0.40 9.45 -18.56
CA GLU A 79 -0.88 8.22 -19.17
C GLU A 79 -2.29 7.85 -18.69
N HIS A 80 -3.10 7.36 -19.64
CA HIS A 80 -4.32 6.65 -19.28
C HIS A 80 -3.94 5.36 -18.57
N GLY A 81 -4.47 5.16 -17.36
CA GLY A 81 -4.07 4.00 -16.54
C GLY A 81 -3.08 4.33 -15.42
N ASP A 82 -2.72 5.60 -15.18
CA ASP A 82 -1.88 5.96 -14.03
C ASP A 82 -2.68 5.98 -12.72
N SER A 83 -2.34 5.11 -11.75
CA SER A 83 -3.01 5.10 -10.45
C SER A 83 -2.79 6.37 -9.62
N ILE A 84 -1.69 7.13 -9.80
CA ILE A 84 -1.53 8.45 -9.15
C ILE A 84 -2.57 9.43 -9.65
N ARG A 85 -2.94 9.37 -10.93
CA ARG A 85 -4.04 10.18 -11.45
C ARG A 85 -5.38 9.79 -10.84
N THR A 86 -5.64 8.50 -10.68
CA THR A 86 -6.86 8.03 -9.99
C THR A 86 -6.88 8.48 -8.54
N LEU A 87 -5.75 8.36 -7.85
CA LEU A 87 -5.56 8.79 -6.47
C LEU A 87 -5.82 10.29 -6.30
N ALA A 88 -5.27 11.10 -7.20
CA ALA A 88 -5.48 12.55 -7.27
C ALA A 88 -6.95 12.95 -7.43
N LEU A 89 -7.77 12.11 -8.06
CA LEU A 89 -9.21 12.38 -8.23
C LEU A 89 -10.05 11.99 -7.01
N MET A 90 -9.44 11.42 -5.97
CA MET A 90 -10.14 11.04 -4.73
C MET A 90 -10.23 12.24 -3.78
N ASP A 91 -11.43 12.55 -3.31
CA ASP A 91 -11.65 13.57 -2.25
C ASP A 91 -10.77 13.27 -1.03
N GLU A 92 -10.66 11.97 -0.68
CA GLU A 92 -9.84 11.50 0.43
C GLU A 92 -8.36 11.88 0.30
N PHE A 93 -7.82 11.93 -0.91
CA PHE A 93 -6.44 12.35 -1.16
C PHE A 93 -6.30 13.88 -1.12
N GLN A 94 -7.30 14.59 -1.65
CA GLN A 94 -7.36 16.05 -1.65
C GLN A 94 -7.52 16.64 -0.24
N ASP A 95 -8.05 15.88 0.72
CA ASP A 95 -8.15 16.31 2.12
C ASP A 95 -6.87 16.10 2.94
N LEU A 96 -5.87 15.39 2.39
CA LEU A 96 -4.61 15.12 3.09
C LEU A 96 -3.68 16.35 3.11
N ASP A 97 -2.84 16.44 4.14
CA ASP A 97 -1.77 17.44 4.14
C ASP A 97 -0.64 17.05 3.17
N ASP A 98 0.18 18.04 2.77
CA ASP A 98 1.27 17.84 1.81
C ASP A 98 2.27 16.76 2.26
N THR A 99 2.46 16.58 3.58
CA THR A 99 3.44 15.63 4.11
C THR A 99 2.94 14.21 3.90
N ILE A 100 1.66 13.94 4.18
CA ILE A 100 1.06 12.64 3.92
C ILE A 100 1.06 12.38 2.41
N ARG A 101 0.58 13.32 1.58
CA ARG A 101 0.59 13.16 0.11
C ARG A 101 1.98 12.85 -0.43
N PHE A 102 3.01 13.54 0.06
CA PHE A 102 4.40 13.27 -0.27
C PHE A 102 4.83 11.83 0.04
N ARG A 103 4.51 11.33 1.23
CA ARG A 103 4.84 9.95 1.63
C ARG A 103 4.09 8.91 0.79
N ILE A 104 2.85 9.20 0.40
CA ILE A 104 2.07 8.35 -0.51
C ILE A 104 2.72 8.30 -1.89
N VAL A 105 3.10 9.45 -2.45
CA VAL A 105 3.77 9.52 -3.75
C VAL A 105 5.14 8.84 -3.71
N ALA A 106 5.89 8.99 -2.62
CA ALA A 106 7.16 8.29 -2.43
C ALA A 106 6.98 6.76 -2.46
N ALA A 107 5.96 6.22 -1.79
CA ALA A 107 5.64 4.80 -1.84
C ALA A 107 5.17 4.35 -3.24
N ALA A 108 4.42 5.19 -3.96
CA ALA A 108 4.03 4.91 -5.34
C ALA A 108 5.23 4.88 -6.30
N ASN A 109 6.21 5.76 -6.10
CA ASN A 109 7.47 5.75 -6.84
C ASN A 109 8.30 4.51 -6.53
N ALA A 110 8.38 4.11 -5.26
CA ALA A 110 9.04 2.88 -4.86
C ALA A 110 8.44 1.66 -5.61
N ALA A 111 7.11 1.59 -5.72
CA ALA A 111 6.46 0.54 -6.50
C ALA A 111 6.82 0.59 -8.00
N ARG A 112 6.86 1.78 -8.61
CA ARG A 112 7.32 1.96 -10.00
C ARG A 112 8.76 1.50 -10.19
N ASP A 113 9.64 1.90 -9.27
CA ASP A 113 11.05 1.54 -9.29
C ASP A 113 11.25 0.02 -9.20
N LEU A 114 10.42 -0.67 -8.40
CA LEU A 114 10.44 -2.14 -8.34
C LEU A 114 10.06 -2.77 -9.68
N VAL A 115 9.07 -2.23 -10.39
CA VAL A 115 8.71 -2.71 -11.74
C VAL A 115 9.87 -2.52 -12.71
N ALA A 116 10.56 -1.37 -12.65
CA ALA A 116 11.76 -1.12 -13.45
C ALA A 116 12.88 -2.13 -13.13
N LEU A 117 13.14 -2.39 -11.85
CA LEU A 117 14.11 -3.40 -11.40
C LEU A 117 13.75 -4.81 -11.92
N ARG A 118 12.49 -5.24 -11.80
CA ARG A 118 12.03 -6.54 -12.31
C ARG A 118 12.15 -6.66 -13.82
N ARG A 119 11.97 -5.56 -14.55
CA ARG A 119 12.17 -5.52 -16.00
C ARG A 119 13.63 -5.74 -16.38
N ILE A 120 14.57 -5.17 -15.62
CA ILE A 120 16.01 -5.42 -15.80
C ILE A 120 16.33 -6.90 -15.49
N GLU A 121 15.81 -7.41 -14.37
CA GLU A 121 16.06 -8.80 -13.91
C GLU A 121 15.54 -9.85 -14.90
N THR A 122 14.35 -9.65 -15.46
CA THR A 122 13.65 -10.67 -16.25
C THR A 122 13.64 -10.43 -17.75
N GLY A 123 13.96 -9.20 -18.19
CA GLY A 123 13.80 -8.74 -19.57
C GLY A 123 12.34 -8.68 -20.05
N LYS A 124 11.35 -8.87 -19.17
CA LYS A 124 9.93 -9.00 -19.52
C LYS A 124 9.12 -7.83 -18.98
N GLU A 125 8.10 -7.45 -19.74
CA GLU A 125 7.05 -6.55 -19.26
C GLU A 125 6.24 -7.22 -18.15
N LEU A 126 5.81 -6.41 -17.18
CA LEU A 126 5.02 -6.88 -16.06
C LEU A 126 3.67 -7.42 -16.55
N ARG A 127 3.32 -8.64 -16.14
CA ARG A 127 1.98 -9.20 -16.32
C ARG A 127 1.28 -9.27 -14.97
N VAL A 128 0.23 -8.48 -14.81
CA VAL A 128 -0.59 -8.52 -13.60
C VAL A 128 -1.58 -9.68 -13.71
N ASN A 129 -1.32 -10.78 -13.01
CA ASN A 129 -2.22 -11.94 -12.96
C ASN A 129 -2.72 -12.19 -11.52
N ILE A 130 -3.69 -11.39 -11.09
CA ILE A 130 -4.21 -11.50 -9.73
C ILE A 130 -5.33 -12.55 -9.68
N LEU A 131 -5.31 -13.37 -8.62
CA LEU A 131 -6.43 -14.24 -8.27
C LEU A 131 -7.72 -13.43 -8.14
N ARG A 132 -8.78 -13.89 -8.78
CA ARG A 132 -10.07 -13.18 -8.78
C ARG A 132 -11.06 -13.85 -7.84
N LEU A 133 -11.72 -13.02 -7.04
CA LEU A 133 -12.91 -13.42 -6.29
C LEU A 133 -14.15 -13.38 -7.19
N SER A 134 -15.13 -14.19 -6.83
CA SER A 134 -16.38 -14.28 -7.59
C SER A 134 -17.19 -12.99 -7.45
N GLN A 135 -18.08 -12.72 -8.40
CA GLN A 135 -19.03 -11.62 -8.22
C GLN A 135 -20.07 -12.02 -7.20
N SER A 136 -20.11 -11.32 -6.07
CA SER A 136 -21.21 -11.37 -5.10
C SER A 136 -22.49 -10.76 -5.68
N ARG A 137 -23.63 -11.15 -5.12
CA ARG A 137 -24.93 -10.62 -5.55
C ARG A 137 -25.04 -9.13 -5.20
N ASP A 138 -25.41 -8.30 -6.18
CA ASP A 138 -25.48 -6.84 -6.01
C ASP A 138 -26.57 -6.38 -5.02
N ASP A 139 -27.59 -7.20 -4.77
CA ASP A 139 -28.68 -6.93 -3.82
C ASP A 139 -28.29 -7.19 -2.35
N TRP A 140 -27.14 -7.82 -2.10
CA TRP A 140 -26.69 -8.13 -0.75
C TRP A 140 -26.08 -6.91 -0.06
N PRO A 141 -26.35 -6.70 1.24
CA PRO A 141 -25.63 -5.70 2.02
C PRO A 141 -24.11 -5.92 1.95
N ALA A 142 -23.33 -4.82 1.92
CA ALA A 142 -21.87 -4.85 1.83
C ALA A 142 -21.20 -5.84 2.80
N HIS A 143 -21.68 -5.92 4.04
CA HIS A 143 -21.11 -6.84 5.02
C HIS A 143 -21.30 -8.33 4.67
N ARG A 144 -22.40 -8.70 3.99
CA ARG A 144 -22.64 -10.07 3.52
C ARG A 144 -21.79 -10.42 2.32
N GLN A 145 -21.61 -9.48 1.39
CA GLN A 145 -20.71 -9.66 0.25
C GLN A 145 -19.27 -9.91 0.73
N GLY A 146 -18.76 -9.09 1.65
CA GLY A 146 -17.43 -9.31 2.24
C GLY A 146 -17.31 -10.66 2.96
N ALA A 147 -18.37 -11.12 3.63
CA ALA A 147 -18.41 -12.43 4.29
C ALA A 147 -18.30 -13.60 3.31
N GLU A 148 -19.04 -13.54 2.19
CA GLU A 148 -19.00 -14.53 1.13
C GLU A 148 -17.60 -14.65 0.53
N HIS A 149 -17.01 -13.50 0.16
CA HIS A 149 -15.65 -13.43 -0.36
C HIS A 149 -14.58 -13.96 0.60
N ALA A 150 -14.74 -13.71 1.90
CA ALA A 150 -13.83 -14.26 2.91
C ALA A 150 -13.91 -15.79 2.96
N SER A 151 -15.13 -16.34 2.89
CA SER A 151 -15.34 -17.80 2.83
C SER A 151 -14.74 -18.40 1.57
N GLU A 152 -15.02 -17.78 0.41
CA GLU A 152 -14.48 -18.19 -0.89
C GLU A 152 -12.95 -18.23 -0.89
N LEU A 153 -12.30 -17.17 -0.38
CA LEU A 153 -10.86 -17.11 -0.38
C LEU A 153 -10.25 -18.15 0.57
N ARG A 154 -10.84 -18.35 1.76
CA ARG A 154 -10.37 -19.39 2.68
C ARG A 154 -10.47 -20.78 2.06
N GLU A 155 -11.55 -21.07 1.34
CA GLU A 155 -11.72 -22.33 0.62
C GLU A 155 -10.67 -22.50 -0.48
N LYS A 156 -10.50 -21.49 -1.35
CA LYS A 156 -9.49 -21.48 -2.42
C LYS A 156 -8.07 -21.71 -1.88
N LEU A 157 -7.74 -21.08 -0.76
CA LEU A 157 -6.44 -21.21 -0.10
C LEU A 157 -6.33 -22.45 0.81
N LYS A 158 -7.39 -23.26 0.92
CA LYS A 158 -7.50 -24.43 1.81
C LYS A 158 -7.17 -24.09 3.27
N LEU A 159 -7.52 -22.87 3.68
CA LEU A 159 -7.44 -22.43 5.06
C LEU A 159 -8.62 -23.06 5.81
N LYS A 160 -8.33 -23.94 6.76
CA LYS A 160 -9.33 -24.57 7.66
C LYS A 160 -10.06 -23.51 8.50
N SER A 161 -10.74 -23.87 9.59
CA SER A 161 -11.34 -22.87 10.50
C SER A 161 -10.33 -22.20 11.46
N GLY A 162 -9.05 -22.55 11.40
CA GLY A 162 -8.02 -22.05 12.31
C GLY A 162 -7.52 -20.64 11.99
N PRO A 163 -6.73 -20.04 12.89
CA PRO A 163 -6.15 -18.72 12.68
C PRO A 163 -5.16 -18.72 11.52
N ILE A 164 -5.01 -17.56 10.87
CA ILE A 164 -3.95 -17.33 9.88
C ILE A 164 -2.67 -17.02 10.66
N ALA A 165 -1.60 -17.76 10.41
CA ALA A 165 -0.35 -17.59 11.17
C ALA A 165 0.22 -16.17 11.00
N SER A 166 0.45 -15.76 9.75
CA SER A 166 0.91 -14.41 9.40
C SER A 166 0.20 -13.92 8.14
N MET A 167 -0.37 -12.72 8.18
CA MET A 167 -0.97 -12.09 7.00
C MET A 167 0.10 -11.62 6.02
N ARG A 168 1.24 -11.10 6.52
CA ARG A 168 2.41 -10.78 5.69
C ARG A 168 2.85 -12.00 4.90
N ASP A 169 3.14 -13.11 5.59
CA ASP A 169 3.68 -14.31 4.94
C ASP A 169 2.64 -14.95 4.01
N LEU A 170 1.36 -14.92 4.39
CA LEU A 170 0.29 -15.41 3.53
C LEU A 170 0.25 -14.64 2.20
N ILE A 171 0.34 -13.30 2.24
CA ILE A 171 0.36 -12.48 1.02
C ILE A 171 1.60 -12.83 0.19
N ALA A 172 2.79 -12.78 0.78
CA ALA A 172 4.05 -13.04 0.08
C ALA A 172 4.11 -14.43 -0.58
N HIS A 173 3.62 -15.48 0.08
CA HIS A 173 3.73 -16.85 -0.42
C HIS A 173 2.56 -17.30 -1.30
N LYS A 174 1.36 -16.77 -1.11
CA LYS A 174 0.16 -17.19 -1.87
C LYS A 174 -0.18 -16.25 -3.02
N PHE A 175 0.36 -15.04 -3.03
CA PHE A 175 0.09 -14.03 -4.04
C PHE A 175 1.39 -13.37 -4.51
N PRO A 176 2.26 -14.10 -5.23
CA PRO A 176 3.56 -13.59 -5.67
C PRO A 176 3.47 -12.36 -6.60
N ASP A 177 2.32 -12.17 -7.25
CA ASP A 177 2.05 -11.00 -8.11
C ASP A 177 1.64 -9.75 -7.31
N ILE A 178 1.42 -9.86 -5.99
CA ILE A 178 1.14 -8.74 -5.09
C ILE A 178 2.42 -8.39 -4.32
N THR A 179 2.93 -7.19 -4.53
CA THR A 179 4.07 -6.68 -3.77
C THR A 179 3.58 -6.09 -2.45
N LEU A 180 4.30 -6.37 -1.36
CA LEU A 180 4.09 -5.70 -0.08
C LEU A 180 5.24 -4.72 0.20
N LEU A 181 4.88 -3.44 0.32
CA LEU A 181 5.75 -2.36 0.75
C LEU A 181 5.28 -1.80 2.10
N TYR A 182 6.18 -1.13 2.80
CA TYR A 182 5.91 -0.50 4.08
C TYR A 182 6.32 0.96 4.02
N ALA A 183 5.55 1.88 4.59
CA ALA A 183 5.89 3.29 4.56
C ALA A 183 5.55 3.97 5.89
N ASN A 184 6.25 5.07 6.18
CA ASN A 184 5.86 5.97 7.28
C ASN A 184 4.90 7.02 6.73
N LEU A 185 3.58 6.78 6.80
CA LEU A 185 2.55 7.70 6.28
C LEU A 185 2.04 8.67 7.35
N THR A 186 2.80 8.90 8.42
CA THR A 186 2.41 9.63 9.65
C THR A 186 1.39 8.87 10.52
N PRO A 187 1.28 9.16 11.83
CA PRO A 187 0.25 8.55 12.68
C PRO A 187 -1.18 8.93 12.30
N ARG A 188 -1.37 10.04 11.57
CA ARG A 188 -2.68 10.52 11.12
C ARG A 188 -3.02 10.12 9.69
N GLY A 189 -2.07 9.55 8.95
CA GLY A 189 -2.31 9.12 7.57
C GLY A 189 -3.11 7.82 7.48
N PRO A 190 -3.34 7.34 6.25
CA PRO A 190 -4.08 6.11 6.02
C PRO A 190 -3.37 4.90 6.63
N ALA A 191 -4.14 3.86 6.96
CA ALA A 191 -3.58 2.63 7.51
C ALA A 191 -2.90 1.79 6.42
N GLY A 192 -3.40 1.86 5.19
CA GLY A 192 -2.83 1.21 4.03
C GLY A 192 -3.27 1.89 2.75
N ILE A 193 -2.55 1.57 1.68
CA ILE A 193 -2.83 2.05 0.34
C ILE A 193 -2.64 0.89 -0.62
N THR A 194 -3.55 0.75 -1.57
CA THR A 194 -3.42 -0.20 -2.66
C THR A 194 -3.22 0.56 -3.96
N PHE A 195 -2.18 0.21 -4.71
CA PHE A 195 -2.05 0.60 -6.11
C PHE A 195 -2.11 -0.64 -6.99
N ALA A 196 -2.80 -0.53 -8.11
CA ALA A 196 -2.65 -1.48 -9.19
C ALA A 196 -2.72 -0.73 -10.53
N ASP A 197 -1.66 -0.85 -11.32
CA ASP A 197 -1.58 -0.39 -12.70
C ASP A 197 -0.38 -1.05 -13.41
N LYS A 198 -0.15 -0.72 -14.69
CA LYS A 198 0.97 -1.26 -15.48
C LYS A 198 2.32 -0.62 -15.14
N ILE A 199 2.33 0.55 -14.52
CA ILE A 199 3.52 1.34 -14.18
C ILE A 199 4.13 0.87 -12.85
N ARG A 200 3.29 0.55 -11.86
CA ARG A 200 3.61 0.23 -10.47
C ARG A 200 3.33 -1.22 -10.13
N GLY A 201 2.67 -1.95 -11.02
CA GLY A 201 2.19 -3.30 -10.74
C GLY A 201 1.13 -3.28 -9.66
N THR A 202 0.93 -4.42 -9.01
CA THR A 202 -0.01 -4.57 -7.90
C THR A 202 0.74 -4.53 -6.59
N VAL A 203 0.43 -3.54 -5.78
CA VAL A 203 1.15 -3.28 -4.53
C VAL A 203 0.18 -2.90 -3.41
N ILE A 204 0.46 -3.47 -2.24
CA ILE A 204 -0.09 -3.04 -0.97
C ILE A 204 1.02 -2.29 -0.25
N VAL A 205 0.74 -1.05 0.15
CA VAL A 205 1.61 -0.23 1.00
C VAL A 205 0.98 -0.15 2.37
N LEU A 206 1.69 -0.61 3.40
CA LEU A 206 1.21 -0.58 4.77
C LEU A 206 1.87 0.56 5.55
N ASN A 207 1.07 1.37 6.24
CA ASN A 207 1.62 2.39 7.14
C ASN A 207 2.21 1.73 8.38
N LEU A 208 3.46 2.04 8.73
CA LEU A 208 4.11 1.52 9.94
C LEU A 208 3.75 2.29 11.21
N GLN A 209 3.19 3.49 11.08
CA GLN A 209 2.89 4.39 12.20
C GLN A 209 1.42 4.35 12.60
N GLY A 210 1.12 4.90 13.78
CA GLY A 210 -0.24 5.06 14.26
C GLY A 210 -0.85 3.70 14.62
N LYS A 211 -2.05 3.39 14.10
CA LYS A 211 -2.77 2.19 14.56
C LYS A 211 -2.08 0.87 14.21
N ASN A 212 -1.25 0.84 13.16
CA ASN A 212 -0.51 -0.35 12.73
C ASN A 212 0.75 -0.67 13.55
N GLU A 213 1.08 0.17 14.53
CA GLU A 213 2.00 -0.21 15.61
C GLU A 213 1.44 -1.41 16.40
N ASN A 214 0.11 -1.55 16.44
CA ASN A 214 -0.54 -2.75 16.94
C ASN A 214 -0.55 -3.87 15.87
N PRO A 215 0.01 -5.06 16.15
CA PRO A 215 0.10 -6.14 15.14
C PRO A 215 -1.26 -6.70 14.73
N CYS A 216 -2.26 -6.73 15.61
CA CYS A 216 -3.62 -7.16 15.25
C CYS A 216 -4.32 -6.16 14.31
N VAL A 217 -4.03 -4.86 14.42
CA VAL A 217 -4.48 -3.87 13.44
C VAL A 217 -3.73 -4.06 12.12
N ARG A 218 -2.42 -4.27 12.17
CA ARG A 218 -1.60 -4.53 10.98
C ARG A 218 -2.14 -5.69 10.14
N ARG A 219 -2.51 -6.79 10.80
CA ARG A 219 -3.17 -7.96 10.20
C ARG A 219 -4.48 -7.62 9.52
N PHE A 220 -5.31 -6.85 10.22
CA PHE A 220 -6.58 -6.39 9.70
C PHE A 220 -6.38 -5.52 8.46
N SER A 221 -5.47 -4.54 8.50
CA SER A 221 -5.14 -3.67 7.37
C SER A 221 -4.60 -4.47 6.18
N LEU A 222 -3.71 -5.44 6.39
CA LEU A 222 -3.25 -6.32 5.31
C LEU A 222 -4.40 -7.12 4.67
N ALA A 223 -5.29 -7.69 5.47
CA ALA A 223 -6.45 -8.42 4.95
C ALA A 223 -7.43 -7.49 4.23
N HIS A 224 -7.57 -6.25 4.69
CA HIS A 224 -8.40 -5.21 4.08
C HIS A 224 -7.84 -4.78 2.72
N GLU A 225 -6.55 -4.44 2.63
CA GLU A 225 -5.93 -4.06 1.36
C GLU A 225 -5.90 -5.22 0.35
N LEU A 226 -5.66 -6.45 0.84
CA LEU A 226 -5.77 -7.66 0.00
C LEU A 226 -7.15 -7.78 -0.64
N TYR A 227 -8.22 -7.43 0.07
CA TYR A 227 -9.57 -7.43 -0.51
C TYR A 227 -9.69 -6.49 -1.71
N HIS A 228 -9.19 -5.25 -1.59
CA HIS A 228 -9.23 -4.28 -2.69
C HIS A 228 -8.50 -4.80 -3.92
N VAL A 229 -7.35 -5.44 -3.72
CA VAL A 229 -6.60 -6.08 -4.80
C VAL A 229 -7.39 -7.21 -5.47
N LEU A 230 -7.96 -8.13 -4.68
CA LEU A 230 -8.61 -9.34 -5.22
C LEU A 230 -10.00 -9.09 -5.81
N TYR A 231 -10.69 -8.02 -5.37
CA TYR A 231 -12.07 -7.73 -5.76
C TYR A 231 -12.22 -6.43 -6.55
N ASP A 232 -11.74 -5.29 -6.03
CA ASP A 232 -12.03 -3.98 -6.64
C ASP A 232 -11.22 -3.72 -7.91
N TRP A 233 -10.00 -4.28 -8.03
CA TRP A 233 -9.23 -4.28 -9.27
C TRP A 233 -10.03 -4.83 -10.45
N ASN A 234 -10.87 -5.85 -10.23
CA ASN A 234 -11.68 -6.46 -11.28
C ASN A 234 -12.76 -5.53 -11.84
N ARG A 235 -13.03 -4.39 -11.18
CA ARG A 235 -14.10 -3.46 -11.54
C ARG A 235 -13.57 -2.14 -12.09
N ARG A 236 -12.30 -1.80 -11.83
CA ARG A 236 -11.67 -0.52 -12.23
C ARG A 236 -10.16 -0.72 -12.46
N GLU A 237 -9.73 -0.46 -13.70
CA GLU A 237 -8.33 -0.28 -14.05
C GLU A 237 -8.14 1.16 -14.54
N PRO A 238 -7.24 1.96 -13.95
CA PRO A 238 -6.32 1.62 -12.85
C PRO A 238 -6.97 1.73 -11.46
N LEU A 239 -6.36 1.12 -10.44
CA LEU A 239 -6.84 1.14 -9.06
C LEU A 239 -5.88 1.92 -8.17
N ALA A 240 -6.45 2.85 -7.41
CA ALA A 240 -5.83 3.43 -6.23
C ALA A 240 -6.89 3.39 -5.11
N CYS A 241 -6.52 2.92 -3.93
CA CYS A 241 -7.39 2.93 -2.74
C CYS A 241 -6.61 3.47 -1.54
N ILE A 242 -7.24 4.36 -0.78
CA ILE A 242 -6.75 4.86 0.51
C ILE A 242 -7.68 4.34 1.59
N SER A 243 -7.17 3.58 2.57
CA SER A 243 -8.00 3.14 3.69
C SER A 243 -8.07 4.19 4.81
N GLY A 244 -9.24 4.29 5.45
CA GLY A 244 -9.44 5.10 6.66
C GLY A 244 -10.11 6.46 6.46
N TYR A 245 -10.40 6.87 5.23
CA TYR A 245 -11.12 8.09 4.89
C TYR A 245 -12.39 7.73 4.11
N LEU A 246 -13.51 8.38 4.40
CA LEU A 246 -14.84 7.96 3.93
C LEU A 246 -15.59 9.11 3.26
N ASN A 247 -15.83 8.98 1.94
CA ASN A 247 -16.99 9.58 1.27
C ASN A 247 -18.15 8.57 1.16
N GLU A 248 -19.37 9.03 0.83
CA GLU A 248 -20.58 8.19 0.83
C GLU A 248 -20.52 7.03 -0.19
N GLN A 249 -19.85 7.21 -1.34
CA GLN A 249 -19.70 6.18 -2.38
C GLN A 249 -18.59 5.16 -2.04
N GLY A 250 -17.54 5.58 -1.34
CA GLY A 250 -16.49 4.72 -0.80
C GLY A 250 -16.98 3.88 0.38
N LEU A 251 -17.99 4.37 1.12
CA LEU A 251 -18.49 3.75 2.34
C LEU A 251 -18.88 2.27 2.17
N ASP A 252 -19.57 1.91 1.09
CA ASP A 252 -19.94 0.50 0.86
C ASP A 252 -18.75 -0.37 0.41
N ARG A 253 -17.80 0.19 -0.36
CA ARG A 253 -16.54 -0.50 -0.69
C ARG A 253 -15.74 -0.80 0.58
N GLU A 254 -15.55 0.20 1.42
CA GLU A 254 -14.85 0.08 2.70
C GLU A 254 -15.59 -0.85 3.67
N ARG A 255 -16.93 -0.82 3.71
CA ARG A 255 -17.74 -1.77 4.50
C ARG A 255 -17.55 -3.21 4.03
N ARG A 256 -17.48 -3.46 2.70
CA ARG A 256 -17.16 -4.79 2.16
C ARG A 256 -15.77 -5.24 2.59
N ALA A 257 -14.76 -4.39 2.41
CA ALA A 257 -13.37 -4.69 2.78
C ALA A 257 -13.21 -4.97 4.28
N ASN A 258 -13.84 -4.16 5.14
CA ASN A 258 -13.86 -4.38 6.59
C ASN A 258 -14.54 -5.69 6.98
N ALA A 259 -15.67 -6.01 6.34
CA ALA A 259 -16.40 -7.25 6.59
C ALA A 259 -15.62 -8.48 6.12
N PHE A 260 -14.94 -8.38 4.98
CA PHE A 260 -14.01 -9.38 4.47
C PHE A 260 -12.86 -9.59 5.45
N ALA A 261 -12.10 -8.54 5.79
CA ALA A 261 -10.91 -8.63 6.63
C ALA A 261 -11.20 -9.33 7.97
N THR A 262 -12.31 -8.92 8.61
CA THR A 262 -12.77 -9.52 9.87
C THR A 262 -13.04 -11.01 9.74
N ARG A 263 -13.80 -11.43 8.71
CA ARG A 263 -14.24 -12.83 8.53
C ARG A 263 -13.17 -13.71 7.90
N PHE A 264 -12.26 -13.11 7.15
CA PHE A 264 -11.09 -13.79 6.62
C PHE A 264 -10.15 -14.13 7.76
N LEU A 265 -9.94 -13.22 8.71
CA LEU A 265 -9.16 -13.49 9.93
C LEU A 265 -9.88 -14.47 10.86
N CYS A 266 -11.15 -14.23 11.22
CA CYS A 266 -11.94 -15.10 12.10
C CYS A 266 -13.22 -15.59 11.40
N PRO A 267 -13.24 -16.82 10.87
CA PRO A 267 -14.38 -17.30 10.09
C PRO A 267 -15.65 -17.46 10.96
N PRO A 268 -16.86 -17.23 10.39
CA PRO A 268 -18.12 -17.36 11.13
C PRO A 268 -18.36 -18.73 11.77
N SER A 269 -17.74 -19.79 11.23
CA SER A 269 -17.80 -21.14 11.81
C SER A 269 -17.25 -21.19 13.24
N LYS A 270 -16.25 -20.36 13.57
CA LYS A 270 -15.73 -20.26 14.94
C LYS A 270 -16.77 -19.63 15.87
N LEU A 271 -17.42 -18.53 15.47
CA LEU A 271 -18.48 -17.91 16.27
C LEU A 271 -19.64 -18.89 16.53
N LYS A 272 -20.09 -19.61 15.50
CA LYS A 272 -21.14 -20.63 15.64
C LYS A 272 -20.75 -21.73 16.63
N SER A 273 -19.47 -22.11 16.68
CA SER A 273 -18.98 -23.11 17.64
C SER A 273 -19.02 -22.60 19.08
N LEU A 274 -18.69 -21.33 19.32
CA LEU A 274 -18.74 -20.70 20.65
C LEU A 274 -20.18 -20.51 21.13
N GLN A 275 -21.08 -20.08 20.24
CA GLN A 275 -22.52 -19.95 20.55
C GLN A 275 -23.12 -21.30 20.97
N LYS A 276 -22.82 -22.38 20.26
CA LYS A 276 -23.27 -23.75 20.63
C LYS A 276 -22.78 -24.16 22.02
N ARG A 277 -21.59 -23.73 22.40
CA ARG A 277 -20.99 -23.98 23.71
C ARG A 277 -21.51 -23.05 24.82
N ARG A 278 -22.38 -22.08 24.50
CA ARG A 278 -22.93 -21.07 25.45
C ARG A 278 -21.84 -20.34 26.26
N VAL A 279 -20.77 -20.01 25.57
CA VAL A 279 -19.56 -19.42 26.15
C VAL A 279 -19.83 -17.97 26.60
N PRO A 280 -19.58 -17.59 27.87
CA PRO A 280 -19.73 -16.22 28.37
C PRO A 280 -18.80 -15.22 27.67
N PHE A 281 -19.10 -13.93 27.75
CA PHE A 281 -18.29 -12.88 27.09
C PHE A 281 -16.85 -12.77 27.59
N GLU A 282 -16.54 -13.35 28.74
CA GLU A 282 -15.18 -13.46 29.30
C GLU A 282 -14.29 -14.42 28.50
N ASP A 283 -14.88 -15.40 27.82
CA ASP A 283 -14.22 -16.48 27.07
C ASP A 283 -14.08 -16.18 25.56
N ILE A 284 -14.34 -14.95 25.11
CA ILE A 284 -13.97 -14.51 23.75
C ILE A 284 -12.45 -14.41 23.56
N SER A 285 -11.65 -14.71 24.59
CA SER A 285 -10.20 -14.93 24.50
C SER A 285 -9.85 -15.91 23.38
N GLU A 286 -10.67 -16.95 23.14
CA GLU A 286 -10.48 -17.86 22.01
C GLU A 286 -10.61 -17.18 20.63
N LEU A 287 -11.27 -16.02 20.54
CA LEU A 287 -11.35 -15.22 19.30
C LEU A 287 -10.12 -14.33 19.13
N TYR A 288 -9.41 -14.01 20.21
CA TYR A 288 -8.14 -13.30 20.12
C TYR A 288 -7.01 -14.14 19.56
N ASP A 289 -7.11 -15.46 19.69
CA ASP A 289 -6.20 -16.39 19.01
C ASP A 289 -6.30 -16.33 17.47
N TYR A 290 -7.23 -15.54 16.92
CA TYR A 290 -7.28 -15.21 15.50
C TYR A 290 -6.56 -13.90 15.13
N GLY A 291 -6.06 -13.16 16.12
CA GLY A 291 -5.29 -11.93 15.93
C GLY A 291 -6.14 -10.80 15.37
N ILE A 292 -7.37 -10.65 15.85
CA ILE A 292 -8.29 -9.57 15.49
C ILE A 292 -8.25 -8.47 16.55
N HIS A 293 -8.14 -7.22 16.11
CA HIS A 293 -8.20 -6.07 17.00
C HIS A 293 -9.59 -5.91 17.65
N TYR A 294 -9.63 -5.54 18.94
CA TYR A 294 -10.85 -5.48 19.76
C TYR A 294 -12.00 -4.69 19.10
N ALA A 295 -11.70 -3.53 18.52
CA ALA A 295 -12.72 -2.71 17.86
C ALA A 295 -13.40 -3.44 16.68
N ALA A 296 -12.65 -4.20 15.90
CA ALA A 296 -13.19 -5.01 14.80
C ALA A 296 -13.99 -6.19 15.35
N LEU A 297 -13.49 -6.85 16.41
CA LEU A 297 -14.19 -7.96 17.07
C LEU A 297 -15.54 -7.51 17.65
N ARG A 298 -15.61 -6.34 18.28
CA ARG A 298 -16.87 -5.77 18.80
C ARG A 298 -17.91 -5.60 17.69
N LEU A 299 -17.52 -5.01 16.56
CA LEU A 299 -18.41 -4.85 15.41
C LEU A 299 -18.82 -6.20 14.82
N TYR A 300 -17.90 -7.17 14.81
CA TYR A 300 -18.18 -8.50 14.31
C TYR A 300 -19.25 -9.21 15.13
N LEU A 301 -19.06 -9.24 16.45
CA LEU A 301 -19.96 -9.89 17.39
C LEU A 301 -21.33 -9.22 17.45
N ARG A 302 -21.38 -7.89 17.37
CA ARG A 302 -22.64 -7.15 17.26
C ARG A 302 -23.44 -7.57 16.03
N ASN A 303 -22.77 -7.70 14.89
CA ASN A 303 -23.43 -8.01 13.62
C ASN A 303 -23.81 -9.49 13.45
N GLU A 304 -23.01 -10.42 13.97
CA GLU A 304 -23.21 -11.87 13.76
C GLU A 304 -23.89 -12.59 14.91
N ALA A 305 -23.81 -12.04 16.12
CA ALA A 305 -24.27 -12.70 17.34
C ALA A 305 -25.21 -11.83 18.19
N SER A 306 -25.51 -10.60 17.75
CA SER A 306 -26.27 -9.61 18.54
C SER A 306 -25.66 -9.38 19.92
N VAL A 307 -24.32 -9.38 19.97
CA VAL A 307 -23.51 -9.22 21.17
C VAL A 307 -22.93 -7.82 21.20
N ASP A 308 -23.25 -7.05 22.24
CA ASP A 308 -22.65 -5.75 22.47
C ASP A 308 -21.53 -5.84 23.50
N LEU A 309 -20.29 -5.69 23.04
CA LEU A 309 -19.13 -5.56 23.92
C LEU A 309 -18.92 -4.09 24.35
N PRO A 310 -18.28 -3.84 25.51
CA PRO A 310 -17.93 -2.49 25.94
C PRO A 310 -17.10 -1.71 24.91
N ALA A 311 -17.20 -0.37 24.94
CA ALA A 311 -16.47 0.49 24.01
C ALA A 311 -14.94 0.38 24.16
N GLN A 312 -14.47 0.19 25.39
CA GLN A 312 -13.06 -0.04 25.70
C GLN A 312 -12.80 -1.51 26.00
N PRO A 313 -11.63 -2.05 25.65
CA PRO A 313 -11.26 -3.40 26.03
C PRO A 313 -11.11 -3.48 27.56
N PRO A 314 -11.55 -4.57 28.20
CA PRO A 314 -11.16 -4.91 29.56
C PRO A 314 -9.63 -4.90 29.74
N SER A 315 -9.15 -4.58 30.95
CA SER A 315 -7.72 -4.41 31.24
C SER A 315 -6.88 -5.64 30.89
N TYR A 316 -7.40 -6.85 31.14
CA TYR A 316 -6.73 -8.11 30.82
C TYR A 316 -6.59 -8.37 29.30
N MET A 317 -7.34 -7.65 28.46
CA MET A 317 -7.35 -7.81 27.00
C MET A 317 -6.46 -6.80 26.28
N VAL A 318 -6.03 -5.74 26.97
CA VAL A 318 -5.14 -4.71 26.40
C VAL A 318 -3.81 -5.35 25.97
N SER A 319 -3.25 -6.24 26.78
CA SER A 319 -2.00 -6.95 26.48
C SER A 319 -2.15 -8.01 25.37
N ILE A 320 -3.36 -8.54 25.15
CA ILE A 320 -3.61 -9.61 24.17
C ILE A 320 -3.45 -9.06 22.74
N GLY A 321 -3.84 -7.79 22.51
CA GLY A 321 -3.66 -7.10 21.23
C GLY A 321 -2.19 -6.82 20.88
N THR A 322 -1.26 -6.98 21.82
CA THR A 322 0.18 -6.79 21.64
C THR A 322 0.96 -8.06 22.02
N GLU A 323 0.30 -9.22 21.95
CA GLU A 323 0.96 -10.48 22.26
C GLU A 323 2.19 -10.71 21.38
N PRO A 324 3.31 -11.20 21.95
CA PRO A 324 4.54 -11.46 21.21
C PRO A 324 4.31 -12.30 19.96
N LYS A 325 3.40 -13.29 20.00
CA LYS A 325 3.10 -14.17 18.87
C LYS A 325 2.66 -13.41 17.61
N TRP A 326 1.87 -12.33 17.77
CA TRP A 326 1.41 -11.52 16.64
C TRP A 326 2.42 -10.46 16.25
N ALA A 327 3.14 -9.90 17.23
CA ALA A 327 4.25 -9.00 16.95
C ALA A 327 5.29 -9.72 16.07
N ASP A 328 5.82 -10.86 16.52
CA ASP A 328 6.84 -11.63 15.80
C ASP A 328 6.36 -12.11 14.42
N ALA A 329 5.09 -12.53 14.31
CA ALA A 329 4.51 -13.03 13.06
C ALA A 329 4.35 -11.94 11.98
N GLU A 330 4.14 -10.69 12.39
CA GLU A 330 3.83 -9.57 11.48
C GLU A 330 4.92 -8.50 11.44
N GLU A 331 6.00 -8.68 12.19
CA GLU A 331 7.13 -7.75 12.25
C GLU A 331 7.97 -7.86 10.98
N PRO A 332 7.98 -6.85 10.09
CA PRO A 332 8.73 -6.91 8.85
C PRO A 332 10.23 -6.78 9.16
N LYS A 333 10.91 -7.93 9.31
CA LYS A 333 12.30 -8.03 9.76
C LYS A 333 13.26 -7.24 8.87
N GLU A 334 12.95 -7.17 7.58
CA GLU A 334 13.69 -6.41 6.58
C GLU A 334 13.60 -4.90 6.80
N ILE A 335 12.63 -4.41 7.59
CA ILE A 335 12.51 -2.99 7.93
C ILE A 335 13.32 -2.66 9.18
N SER A 336 13.10 -3.39 10.28
CA SER A 336 13.71 -3.09 11.58
C SER A 336 15.17 -3.51 11.68
N GLY A 337 15.61 -4.50 10.88
CA GLY A 337 17.01 -4.94 10.81
C GLY A 337 17.82 -4.30 9.69
N PHE A 338 17.26 -3.39 8.89
CA PHE A 338 17.93 -2.86 7.70
C PHE A 338 19.21 -2.07 8.08
N PRO A 339 20.33 -2.24 7.37
CA PRO A 339 21.64 -1.75 7.84
C PRO A 339 21.84 -0.23 7.74
N ILE A 340 21.03 0.48 6.96
CA ILE A 340 21.15 1.92 6.70
C ILE A 340 19.84 2.62 7.06
N ASP A 341 19.87 3.44 8.12
CA ASP A 341 18.68 4.09 8.66
C ASP A 341 18.08 5.15 7.72
N GLU A 342 18.91 5.76 6.89
CA GLU A 342 18.51 6.78 5.91
C GLU A 342 17.65 6.20 4.78
N VAL A 343 17.72 4.88 4.52
CA VAL A 343 16.89 4.24 3.50
C VAL A 343 15.44 4.30 3.94
N PRO A 344 14.53 4.90 3.14
CA PRO A 344 13.12 4.95 3.48
C PRO A 344 12.50 3.55 3.58
N PRO A 345 11.56 3.28 4.51
CA PRO A 345 10.97 1.95 4.69
C PRO A 345 10.42 1.32 3.41
N GLU A 346 9.88 2.14 2.51
CA GLU A 346 9.28 1.68 1.24
C GLU A 346 10.31 1.10 0.27
N ARG A 347 11.60 1.32 0.54
CA ARG A 347 12.73 0.82 -0.25
C ARG A 347 13.46 -0.36 0.39
N ARG A 348 13.23 -0.65 1.67
CA ARG A 348 14.01 -1.65 2.45
C ARG A 348 13.70 -3.12 2.14
N THR A 349 12.56 -3.41 1.50
CA THR A 349 12.14 -4.80 1.22
C THR A 349 12.56 -5.27 -0.18
N PHE A 350 11.59 -5.52 -1.06
CA PHE A 350 11.82 -6.07 -2.39
C PHE A 350 12.72 -5.18 -3.24
N ILE A 351 12.62 -3.85 -3.12
CA ILE A 351 13.45 -2.91 -3.87
C ILE A 351 14.92 -3.08 -3.51
N ALA A 352 15.27 -2.97 -2.22
CA ALA A 352 16.65 -3.16 -1.78
C ALA A 352 17.17 -4.55 -2.17
N SER A 353 16.39 -5.61 -1.96
CA SER A 353 16.83 -6.98 -2.28
C SER A 353 17.04 -7.21 -3.78
N THR A 354 16.16 -6.72 -4.65
CA THR A 354 16.29 -6.86 -6.10
C THR A 354 17.41 -5.97 -6.62
N ALA A 355 17.50 -4.71 -6.17
CA ALA A 355 18.58 -3.81 -6.57
C ALA A 355 19.96 -4.33 -6.13
N ALA A 356 20.07 -4.88 -4.92
CA ALA A 356 21.29 -5.50 -4.43
C ALA A 356 21.73 -6.70 -5.30
N LYS A 357 20.79 -7.57 -5.69
CA LYS A 357 21.08 -8.69 -6.60
C LYS A 357 21.55 -8.22 -7.97
N LEU A 358 20.88 -7.23 -8.56
CA LEU A 358 21.27 -6.69 -9.86
C LEU A 358 22.64 -6.00 -9.80
N TYR A 359 22.93 -5.29 -8.70
CA TYR A 359 24.23 -4.65 -8.50
C TYR A 359 25.35 -5.69 -8.32
N SER A 360 25.13 -6.69 -7.46
CA SER A 360 26.03 -7.83 -7.27
C SER A 360 26.31 -8.57 -8.58
N ALA A 361 25.31 -8.70 -9.46
CA ALA A 361 25.44 -9.30 -10.78
C ALA A 361 26.05 -8.37 -11.86
N GLY A 362 26.45 -7.14 -11.52
CA GLY A 362 26.99 -6.16 -12.46
C GLY A 362 25.98 -5.61 -13.47
N GLN A 363 24.68 -5.82 -13.26
CA GLN A 363 23.62 -5.41 -14.19
C GLN A 363 23.17 -3.96 -14.00
N ILE A 364 23.48 -3.36 -12.85
CA ILE A 364 23.28 -1.93 -12.59
C ILE A 364 24.54 -1.35 -11.95
N SER A 365 24.79 -0.07 -12.17
CA SER A 365 25.91 0.63 -11.55
C SER A 365 25.68 0.89 -10.06
N ARG A 366 26.76 1.14 -9.33
CA ARG A 366 26.73 1.56 -7.91
C ARG A 366 25.84 2.79 -7.69
N THR A 367 25.92 3.78 -8.59
CA THR A 367 25.08 4.99 -8.58
C THR A 367 23.60 4.64 -8.70
N LYS A 368 23.25 3.73 -9.61
CA LYS A 368 21.85 3.32 -9.80
C LYS A 368 21.34 2.51 -8.61
N PHE A 369 22.18 1.69 -8.01
CA PHE A 369 21.86 0.98 -6.77
C PHE A 369 21.55 1.95 -5.63
N ALA A 370 22.41 2.94 -5.39
CA ALA A 370 22.16 3.98 -4.39
C ALA A 370 20.86 4.76 -4.67
N GLU A 371 20.58 5.09 -5.93
CA GLU A 371 19.34 5.76 -6.32
C GLU A 371 18.09 4.92 -5.96
N PHE A 372 18.11 3.61 -6.24
CA PHE A 372 17.02 2.71 -5.89
C PHE A 372 16.81 2.56 -4.38
N LEU A 373 17.85 2.79 -3.58
CA LEU A 373 17.74 2.87 -2.12
C LEU A 373 17.29 4.24 -1.61
N GLY A 374 17.18 5.24 -2.50
CA GLY A 374 16.87 6.62 -2.11
C GLY A 374 18.03 7.32 -1.40
N LEU A 375 19.27 6.87 -1.66
CA LEU A 375 20.48 7.38 -1.06
C LEU A 375 21.32 8.19 -2.07
N THR A 376 22.29 8.92 -1.54
CA THR A 376 23.33 9.53 -2.38
C THR A 376 24.38 8.50 -2.77
N PRO A 377 25.09 8.67 -3.90
CA PRO A 377 26.14 7.74 -4.31
C PRO A 377 27.33 7.67 -3.37
N VAL A 378 27.47 8.56 -2.37
CA VAL A 378 28.57 8.49 -1.39
C VAL A 378 28.24 7.63 -0.17
N ALA A 379 26.99 7.15 -0.06
CA ALA A 379 26.59 6.28 1.03
C ALA A 379 27.31 4.92 0.97
N ASP A 380 27.51 4.31 2.14
CA ASP A 380 28.09 2.97 2.32
C ASP A 380 27.03 1.89 2.01
N ILE A 381 26.70 1.76 0.73
CA ILE A 381 25.63 0.88 0.24
C ILE A 381 26.03 -0.59 0.23
N GLU A 382 27.31 -0.89 0.39
CA GLU A 382 27.89 -2.22 0.49
C GLU A 382 27.36 -2.98 1.70
N ARG A 383 27.03 -2.28 2.80
CA ARG A 383 26.36 -2.88 3.96
C ARG A 383 25.02 -3.54 3.63
N VAL A 384 24.35 -3.10 2.55
CA VAL A 384 23.11 -3.72 2.06
C VAL A 384 23.40 -5.06 1.38
N LEU A 385 24.55 -5.24 0.73
CA LEU A 385 24.97 -6.52 0.17
C LEU A 385 25.21 -7.54 1.28
N ASP A 386 25.95 -7.14 2.33
CA ASP A 386 26.18 -7.98 3.51
C ASP A 386 24.87 -8.44 4.16
N PHE A 387 23.91 -7.52 4.29
CA PHE A 387 22.58 -7.81 4.85
C PHE A 387 21.82 -8.88 4.06
N PHE A 388 21.97 -8.91 2.73
CA PHE A 388 21.37 -9.92 1.87
C PHE A 388 22.31 -11.10 1.56
N ALA A 389 23.49 -11.17 2.17
CA ALA A 389 24.52 -12.17 1.93
C ALA A 389 24.88 -12.28 0.43
N LEU A 390 25.16 -11.14 -0.20
CA LEU A 390 25.58 -11.03 -1.60
C LEU A 390 27.01 -10.49 -1.69
N ASP A 391 27.75 -10.95 -2.69
CA ASP A 391 29.09 -10.44 -2.98
C ASP A 391 29.02 -9.13 -3.80
N PRO A 392 30.02 -8.23 -3.71
CA PRO A 392 30.12 -7.10 -4.62
C PRO A 392 30.29 -7.56 -6.08
N PRO A 393 29.97 -6.71 -7.07
CA PRO A 393 30.23 -7.05 -8.46
C PRO A 393 31.72 -7.33 -8.69
N PRO A 394 32.06 -8.25 -9.61
CA PRO A 394 33.45 -8.47 -9.98
C PRO A 394 34.07 -7.16 -10.49
N GLU A 395 35.30 -6.87 -10.07
CA GLU A 395 36.06 -5.74 -10.61
C GLU A 395 36.19 -5.94 -12.13
N GLU A 396 35.80 -4.94 -12.93
CA GLU A 396 36.04 -4.96 -14.37
C GLU A 396 37.57 -4.97 -14.59
N GLU A 397 38.12 -6.11 -15.06
CA GLU A 397 39.54 -6.27 -15.43
C GLU A 397 39.95 -5.36 -16.61
#